data_AF-A0A363SFU8-F1
#
_entry.id   AF-A0A363SFU8-F1
#
_cell.length_a   1.000
_cell.length_b   1.000
_cell.length_c   1.000
_cell.angle_alpha   90.00
_cell.angle_beta   90.00
_cell.angle_gamma   90.00
#
_symmetry.space_group_name_H-M   'P 1'
#
loop_
_entity.id
_entity.type
_entity.pdbx_description
1 polymer ?
#
loop_
_entity_poly.entity_id
_entity_poly.type
_entity_poly.pdbx_seq_one_letter_code
_entity_poly.pdbx_strand_id
1 'polypeptide(L)'
;MPTQVEVGLHLDVDQSTVSRLCAALEIDWRVSSMDEIRVRYIRHLRGIAAGRAAAGGLDLATERARLAAAQAERVERANAVERGELTPTALLEQVLAKTATKVAGIFDSIPGLVRRRVPDFPTEGLDLIAAEVAKARNAVAAMSLSNLVEESAEEFVENPEAVAVIAEGQGAPVEPTEGGGALVDVVAAAAAQLAALSGDE
;
A
#
# COMPACT_ATOMS: atom_id res chain seq x y z
N MET A 1 14.29 57.14 -28.18
CA MET A 1 13.68 56.63 -26.94
C MET A 1 12.63 55.62 -27.34
N PRO A 2 12.62 54.42 -26.75
CA PRO A 2 11.75 53.34 -27.22
C PRO A 2 10.30 53.57 -26.82
N THR A 3 9.35 53.20 -27.67
CA THR A 3 7.92 53.23 -27.32
C THR A 3 7.54 52.01 -26.48
N GLN A 4 6.44 52.08 -25.72
CA GLN A 4 5.96 50.92 -24.95
C GLN A 4 5.63 49.70 -25.83
N VAL A 5 5.20 49.93 -27.08
CA VAL A 5 4.91 48.86 -28.05
C VAL A 5 6.22 48.18 -28.48
N GLU A 6 7.27 48.96 -28.77
CA GLU A 6 8.60 48.43 -29.09
C GLU A 6 9.21 47.69 -27.90
N VAL A 7 9.05 48.21 -26.68
CA VAL A 7 9.47 47.53 -25.45
C VAL A 7 8.74 46.21 -25.29
N GLY A 8 7.43 46.16 -25.54
CA GLY A 8 6.64 44.92 -25.49
C GLY A 8 7.13 43.87 -26.48
N LEU A 9 7.44 44.28 -27.70
CA LEU A 9 7.98 43.40 -28.74
C LEU A 9 9.32 42.77 -28.33
N HIS A 10 10.21 43.55 -27.69
CA HIS A 10 11.47 43.03 -27.16
C HIS A 10 11.32 42.23 -25.86
N LEU A 11 10.30 42.58 -25.09
CA LEU A 11 9.77 41.94 -23.89
C LEU A 11 9.27 40.50 -24.12
N ASP A 12 8.76 40.27 -25.33
CA ASP A 12 7.77 39.24 -25.62
C ASP A 12 6.56 39.30 -24.66
N VAL A 13 6.08 40.52 -24.40
CA VAL A 13 4.93 40.79 -23.52
C VAL A 13 4.02 41.85 -24.13
N ASP A 14 2.75 41.83 -23.74
CA ASP A 14 1.79 42.81 -24.20
C ASP A 14 2.04 44.20 -23.58
N GLN A 15 1.55 45.24 -24.25
CA GLN A 15 1.76 46.63 -23.82
C GLN A 15 1.22 46.88 -22.40
N SER A 16 0.12 46.22 -22.00
CA SER A 16 -0.43 46.39 -20.65
C SER A 16 0.53 45.85 -19.58
N THR A 17 1.23 44.74 -19.87
CA THR A 17 2.28 44.19 -19.01
C THR A 17 3.51 45.09 -18.96
N VAL A 18 3.91 45.71 -20.08
CA VAL A 18 4.99 46.72 -20.08
C VAL A 18 4.64 47.88 -19.14
N SER A 19 3.41 48.41 -19.21
CA SER A 19 2.99 49.51 -18.35
C SER A 19 3.03 49.14 -16.86
N ARG A 20 2.56 47.93 -16.51
CA ARG A 20 2.63 47.42 -15.13
C ARG A 20 4.07 47.19 -14.68
N LEU A 21 4.92 46.66 -15.56
CA LEU A 21 6.34 46.41 -15.29
C LEU A 21 7.09 47.72 -15.01
N CYS A 22 6.89 48.73 -15.87
CA CYS A 22 7.50 50.05 -15.69
C CYS A 22 7.07 50.69 -14.38
N ALA A 23 5.80 50.56 -13.99
CA ALA A 23 5.33 51.03 -12.68
C ALA A 23 5.96 50.24 -11.52
N ALA A 24 6.03 48.90 -11.63
CA ALA A 24 6.54 48.04 -10.57
C ALA A 24 8.07 48.13 -10.36
N LEU A 25 8.82 48.43 -11.42
CA LEU A 25 10.28 48.55 -11.39
C LEU A 25 10.77 50.00 -11.39
N GLU A 26 9.85 50.97 -11.25
CA GLU A 26 10.12 52.41 -11.26
C GLU A 26 11.00 52.81 -12.46
N ILE A 27 10.60 52.35 -13.66
CA ILE A 27 11.28 52.61 -14.92
C ILE A 27 10.49 53.64 -15.71
N ASP A 28 11.10 54.79 -16.00
CA ASP A 28 10.56 55.73 -16.99
C ASP A 28 11.12 55.40 -18.38
N TRP A 29 10.27 54.76 -19.18
CA TRP A 29 10.59 54.36 -20.56
C TRP A 29 10.85 55.54 -21.50
N ARG A 30 10.44 56.77 -21.15
CA ARG A 30 10.67 57.97 -21.98
C ARG A 30 12.11 58.46 -21.91
N VAL A 31 12.83 58.12 -20.83
CA VAL A 31 14.21 58.56 -20.59
C VAL A 31 15.20 57.39 -20.57
N SER A 32 14.73 56.18 -20.27
CA SER A 32 15.57 54.97 -20.29
C SER A 32 15.80 54.44 -21.71
N SER A 33 17.01 53.91 -21.91
CA SER A 33 17.34 53.18 -23.14
C SER A 33 16.70 51.78 -23.16
N MET A 34 16.52 51.21 -24.35
CA MET A 34 16.01 49.84 -24.51
C MET A 34 16.86 48.83 -23.73
N ASP A 35 18.18 48.98 -23.74
CA ASP A 35 19.09 48.07 -23.04
C ASP A 35 18.98 48.20 -21.52
N GLU A 36 18.77 49.41 -20.99
CA GLU A 36 18.52 49.59 -19.56
C GLU A 36 17.22 48.87 -19.13
N ILE A 37 16.16 49.01 -19.92
CA ILE A 37 14.87 48.37 -19.67
C ILE A 37 15.02 46.85 -19.67
N ARG A 38 15.70 46.29 -20.67
CA ARG A 38 16.00 44.84 -20.76
C ARG A 38 16.80 44.35 -19.56
N VAL A 39 17.88 45.05 -19.20
CA VAL A 39 18.73 44.66 -18.08
C VAL A 39 17.96 44.67 -16.76
N ARG A 40 17.12 45.69 -16.52
CA ARG A 40 16.26 45.74 -15.33
C ARG A 40 15.22 44.60 -15.32
N TYR A 41 14.58 44.32 -16.44
CA TYR A 41 13.65 43.20 -16.57
C TYR A 41 14.32 41.84 -16.31
N ILE A 42 15.49 41.61 -16.91
CA ILE A 42 16.27 40.38 -16.70
C ILE A 42 16.67 40.24 -15.23
N ARG A 43 17.11 41.33 -14.57
CA ARG A 43 17.40 41.32 -13.13
C ARG A 43 16.17 40.99 -12.28
N HIS A 44 15.01 41.54 -12.63
CA HIS A 44 13.75 41.23 -11.97
C HIS A 44 13.38 39.74 -12.11
N LEU A 45 13.45 39.18 -13.32
CA LEU A 45 13.21 37.74 -13.55
C LEU A 45 14.19 36.87 -12.78
N ARG A 46 15.48 37.24 -12.75
CA ARG A 46 16.51 36.54 -11.96
C ARG A 46 16.24 36.61 -10.47
N GLY A 47 15.75 37.74 -9.96
CA GLY A 47 15.36 37.89 -8.56
C GLY A 47 14.18 37.00 -8.19
N ILE A 48 13.14 36.94 -9.03
CA ILE A 48 12.00 36.04 -8.84
C ILE A 48 12.45 34.57 -8.88
N ALA A 49 13.28 34.20 -9.86
CA ALA A 49 13.80 32.84 -10.00
C ALA A 49 14.66 32.43 -8.79
N ALA A 50 15.54 33.33 -8.32
CA ALA A 50 16.33 33.11 -7.12
C ALA A 50 15.45 32.99 -5.86
N GLY A 51 14.40 33.81 -5.75
CA GLY A 51 13.41 33.71 -4.67
C GLY A 51 12.68 32.36 -4.66
N ARG A 52 12.31 31.81 -5.82
CA ARG A 52 11.70 30.47 -5.92
C ARG A 52 12.68 29.34 -5.57
N ALA A 53 13.94 29.48 -5.96
CA ALA A 53 14.98 28.52 -5.61
C ALA A 53 15.31 28.55 -4.11
N ALA A 54 15.39 29.74 -3.51
CA ALA A 54 15.64 29.91 -2.07
C ALA A 54 14.43 29.53 -1.20
N ALA A 55 13.21 29.72 -1.68
CA ALA A 55 11.97 29.32 -1.01
C ALA A 55 11.67 27.81 -1.12
N GLY A 56 12.59 26.99 -1.66
CA GLY A 56 12.42 25.55 -1.73
C GLY A 56 11.33 25.11 -2.70
N GLY A 57 11.04 25.85 -3.78
CA GLY A 57 9.98 25.49 -4.73
C GLY A 57 10.15 24.10 -5.38
N LEU A 58 11.40 23.64 -5.51
CA LEU A 58 11.73 22.28 -5.94
C LEU A 58 11.48 21.24 -4.84
N ASP A 59 11.67 21.62 -3.58
CA ASP A 59 11.39 20.78 -2.40
C ASP A 59 9.87 20.58 -2.23
N LEU A 60 9.08 21.65 -2.35
CA LEU A 60 7.62 21.57 -2.27
C LEU A 60 7.00 20.68 -3.37
N ALA A 61 7.50 20.76 -4.60
CA ALA A 61 7.03 19.89 -5.69
C ALA A 61 7.39 18.42 -5.42
N THR A 62 8.59 18.17 -4.90
CA THR A 62 9.06 16.83 -4.54
C THR A 62 8.26 16.24 -3.38
N GLU A 63 8.01 17.00 -2.32
CA GLU A 63 7.21 16.57 -1.17
C GLU A 63 5.74 16.33 -1.55
N ARG A 64 5.18 17.13 -2.46
CA ARG A 64 3.84 16.86 -3.03
C ARG A 64 3.81 15.58 -3.84
N ALA A 65 4.84 15.29 -4.62
CA ALA A 65 4.95 14.03 -5.36
C ALA A 65 5.04 12.84 -4.41
N ARG A 66 5.81 12.94 -3.31
CA ARG A 66 5.89 11.93 -2.25
C ARG A 66 4.53 11.69 -1.58
N LEU A 67 3.82 12.77 -1.23
CA LEU A 67 2.49 12.67 -0.65
C LEU A 67 1.50 12.00 -1.62
N ALA A 68 1.53 12.37 -2.91
CA ALA A 68 0.67 11.77 -3.91
C ALA A 68 0.96 10.27 -4.09
N ALA A 69 2.23 9.87 -4.09
CA ALA A 69 2.62 8.45 -4.12
C ALA A 69 2.09 7.68 -2.90
N ALA A 70 2.28 8.22 -1.68
CA ALA A 70 1.76 7.61 -0.46
C ALA A 70 0.23 7.52 -0.44
N GLN A 71 -0.46 8.51 -1.02
CA GLN A 71 -1.91 8.50 -1.18
C GLN A 71 -2.36 7.43 -2.17
N ALA A 72 -1.67 7.28 -3.30
CA ALA A 72 -1.95 6.25 -4.29
C ALA A 72 -1.79 4.85 -3.70
N GLU A 73 -0.69 4.59 -2.99
CA GLU A 73 -0.46 3.31 -2.32
C GLU A 73 -1.55 2.99 -1.27
N ARG A 74 -2.00 3.99 -0.52
CA ARG A 74 -3.10 3.82 0.43
C ARG A 74 -4.41 3.42 -0.26
N VAL A 75 -4.71 4.03 -1.41
CA VAL A 75 -5.89 3.70 -2.21
C VAL A 75 -5.76 2.31 -2.79
N GLU A 76 -4.58 1.95 -3.31
CA GLU A 76 -4.32 0.62 -3.85
C GLU A 76 -4.50 -0.47 -2.78
N ARG A 77 -3.96 -0.27 -1.57
CA ARG A 77 -4.18 -1.19 -0.44
C ARG A 77 -5.66 -1.30 -0.07
N ALA A 78 -6.41 -0.18 -0.08
CA ALA A 78 -7.84 -0.21 0.20
C ALA A 78 -8.63 -0.96 -0.89
N ASN A 79 -8.30 -0.75 -2.16
CA ASN A 79 -8.89 -1.46 -3.28
C ASN A 79 -8.59 -2.96 -3.21
N ALA A 80 -7.36 -3.35 -2.86
CA ALA A 80 -7.00 -4.75 -2.67
C ALA A 80 -7.79 -5.40 -1.51
N VAL A 81 -8.09 -4.66 -0.44
CA VAL A 81 -9.01 -5.14 0.62
C VAL A 81 -10.43 -5.30 0.09
N GLU A 82 -10.94 -4.32 -0.68
CA GLU A 82 -12.28 -4.37 -1.26
C GLU A 82 -12.45 -5.52 -2.27
N ARG A 83 -11.40 -5.80 -3.05
CA ARG A 83 -11.33 -6.97 -3.95
C ARG A 83 -11.16 -8.29 -3.21
N GLY A 84 -10.87 -8.26 -1.90
CA GLY A 84 -10.64 -9.45 -1.09
C GLY A 84 -9.25 -10.08 -1.23
N GLU A 85 -8.31 -9.39 -1.86
CA GLU A 85 -6.92 -9.83 -2.03
C GLU A 85 -6.08 -9.62 -0.76
N LEU A 86 -6.46 -8.64 0.07
CA LEU A 86 -5.82 -8.35 1.36
C LEU A 86 -6.85 -8.42 2.48
N THR A 87 -6.53 -9.12 3.55
CA THR A 87 -7.35 -9.13 4.77
C THR A 87 -6.59 -8.47 5.92
N PRO A 88 -7.19 -7.54 6.66
CA PRO A 88 -6.55 -6.98 7.86
C PRO A 88 -6.26 -8.07 8.89
N THR A 89 -4.99 -8.26 9.26
CA THR A 89 -4.55 -9.31 10.20
C THR A 89 -5.31 -9.26 11.52
N ALA A 90 -5.51 -8.05 12.07
CA ALA A 90 -6.26 -7.85 13.31
C ALA A 90 -7.72 -8.33 13.22
N LEU A 91 -8.34 -8.27 12.04
CA LEU A 91 -9.69 -8.80 11.84
C LEU A 91 -9.68 -10.33 11.83
N LEU A 92 -8.71 -10.95 11.15
CA LEU A 92 -8.52 -12.41 11.16
C LEU A 92 -8.29 -12.93 12.58
N GLU A 93 -7.40 -12.29 13.34
CA GLU A 93 -7.13 -12.64 14.74
C GLU A 93 -8.41 -12.59 15.58
N GLN A 94 -9.22 -11.53 15.44
CA GLN A 94 -10.48 -11.41 16.17
C GLN A 94 -11.49 -12.50 15.78
N VAL A 95 -11.63 -12.79 14.48
CA VAL A 95 -12.56 -13.81 13.98
C VAL A 95 -12.12 -15.20 14.46
N LEU A 96 -10.83 -15.51 14.36
CA LEU A 96 -10.27 -16.78 14.82
C LEU A 96 -10.40 -16.93 16.34
N ALA A 97 -10.06 -15.90 17.13
CA ALA A 97 -10.21 -15.94 18.58
C ALA A 97 -11.66 -16.14 19.02
N LYS A 98 -12.61 -15.44 18.40
CA LYS A 98 -14.05 -15.61 18.66
C LYS A 98 -14.53 -17.01 18.27
N THR A 99 -14.07 -17.52 17.13
CA THR A 99 -14.42 -18.86 16.65
C THR A 99 -13.88 -19.93 17.59
N ALA A 100 -12.59 -19.85 17.98
CA ALA A 100 -11.96 -20.76 18.92
C ALA A 100 -12.69 -20.78 20.28
N THR A 101 -13.08 -19.60 20.79
CA THR A 101 -13.87 -19.48 22.03
C THR A 101 -15.22 -20.18 21.91
N LYS A 102 -15.92 -19.98 20.77
CA LYS A 102 -17.22 -20.62 20.52
C LYS A 102 -17.09 -22.14 20.43
N VAL A 103 -16.09 -22.64 19.72
CA VAL A 103 -15.81 -24.08 19.57
C VAL A 103 -15.45 -24.70 20.93
N ALA A 104 -14.60 -24.04 21.72
CA ALA A 104 -14.25 -24.48 23.06
C ALA A 104 -15.48 -24.65 23.96
N GLY A 105 -16.40 -23.68 23.94
CA GLY A 105 -17.65 -23.77 24.70
C GLY A 105 -18.56 -24.94 24.26
N ILE A 106 -18.58 -25.26 22.95
CA ILE A 106 -19.30 -26.44 22.44
C ILE A 106 -18.65 -27.72 22.99
N PHE A 107 -17.32 -27.82 22.92
CA PHE A 107 -16.59 -28.99 23.40
C PHE A 107 -16.78 -29.22 24.91
N ASP A 108 -16.71 -28.17 25.72
CA ASP A 108 -16.90 -28.26 27.17
C ASP A 108 -18.33 -28.70 27.55
N SER A 109 -19.30 -28.49 26.66
CA SER A 109 -20.69 -28.92 26.87
C SER A 109 -20.92 -30.42 26.60
N ILE A 110 -20.01 -31.09 25.88
CA ILE A 110 -20.20 -32.47 25.42
C ILE A 110 -20.44 -33.45 26.58
N PRO A 111 -19.64 -33.48 27.67
CA PRO A 111 -19.87 -34.43 28.77
C PRO A 111 -21.26 -34.26 29.39
N GLY A 112 -21.72 -33.02 29.58
CA GLY A 112 -23.05 -32.71 30.09
C GLY A 112 -24.18 -33.15 29.14
N LEU A 113 -23.99 -32.95 27.83
CA LEU A 113 -24.93 -33.41 26.81
C LEU A 113 -25.02 -34.95 26.77
N VAL A 114 -23.90 -35.65 26.93
CA VAL A 114 -23.86 -37.12 27.01
C VAL A 114 -24.60 -37.61 28.25
N ARG A 115 -24.31 -37.06 29.44
CA ARG A 115 -25.02 -37.42 30.69
C ARG A 115 -26.54 -37.22 30.58
N ARG A 116 -26.96 -36.14 29.91
CA ARG A 116 -28.39 -35.84 29.70
C ARG A 116 -29.07 -36.81 28.75
N ARG A 117 -28.39 -37.24 27.68
CA ARG A 117 -28.93 -38.17 26.67
C ARG A 117 -28.82 -39.63 27.08
N VAL A 118 -27.83 -39.96 27.92
CA VAL A 118 -27.54 -41.32 28.40
C VAL A 118 -27.36 -41.26 29.93
N PRO A 119 -28.47 -41.29 30.72
CA PRO A 119 -28.42 -41.10 32.17
C PRO A 119 -27.63 -42.17 32.93
N ASP A 120 -27.60 -43.40 32.40
CA ASP A 120 -26.90 -44.55 33.00
C ASP A 120 -25.44 -44.66 32.56
N PHE A 121 -24.94 -43.68 31.80
CA PHE A 121 -23.54 -43.68 31.38
C PHE A 121 -22.61 -43.52 32.60
N PRO A 122 -21.56 -44.35 32.74
CA PRO A 122 -20.64 -44.30 33.88
C PRO A 122 -19.97 -42.93 34.03
N THR A 123 -19.84 -42.45 35.28
CA THR A 123 -19.16 -41.18 35.58
C THR A 123 -17.71 -41.18 35.10
N GLU A 124 -17.00 -42.29 35.31
CA GLU A 124 -15.61 -42.47 34.85
C GLU A 124 -15.49 -42.30 33.31
N GLY A 125 -16.50 -42.74 32.55
CA GLY A 125 -16.54 -42.51 31.11
C GLY A 125 -16.70 -41.03 30.74
N LEU A 126 -17.45 -40.25 31.53
CA LEU A 126 -17.59 -38.81 31.31
C LEU A 126 -16.29 -38.07 31.62
N ASP A 127 -15.57 -38.52 32.64
CA ASP A 127 -14.27 -37.97 33.01
C ASP A 127 -13.23 -38.23 31.90
N LEU A 128 -13.25 -39.43 31.30
CA LEU A 128 -12.42 -39.74 30.13
C LEU A 128 -12.74 -38.86 28.91
N ILE A 129 -14.03 -38.62 28.63
CA ILE A 129 -14.46 -37.72 27.54
C ILE A 129 -13.98 -36.29 27.83
N ALA A 130 -14.16 -35.80 29.06
CA ALA A 130 -13.72 -34.47 29.46
C ALA A 130 -12.19 -34.32 29.34
N ALA A 131 -11.44 -35.35 29.71
CA ALA A 131 -9.98 -35.36 29.58
C ALA A 131 -9.53 -35.29 28.11
N GLU A 132 -10.17 -36.06 27.21
CA GLU A 132 -9.79 -36.05 25.79
C GLU A 132 -10.20 -34.73 25.10
N VAL A 133 -11.34 -34.15 25.48
CA VAL A 133 -11.74 -32.79 25.07
C VAL A 133 -10.70 -31.76 25.51
N ALA A 134 -10.24 -31.82 26.76
CA ALA A 134 -9.24 -30.89 27.28
C ALA A 134 -7.90 -31.02 26.52
N LYS A 135 -7.49 -32.25 26.21
CA LYS A 135 -6.29 -32.52 25.40
C LYS A 135 -6.40 -31.94 23.99
N ALA A 136 -7.54 -32.12 23.32
CA ALA A 136 -7.78 -31.54 22.00
C ALA A 136 -7.73 -29.99 22.04
N ARG A 137 -8.34 -29.38 23.06
CA ARG A 137 -8.30 -27.91 23.24
C ARG A 137 -6.88 -27.40 23.47
N ASN A 138 -6.11 -28.08 24.31
CA ASN A 138 -4.73 -27.68 24.62
C ASN A 138 -3.81 -27.82 23.40
N ALA A 139 -4.02 -28.83 22.56
CA ALA A 139 -3.28 -28.98 21.30
C ALA A 139 -3.53 -27.80 20.36
N VAL A 140 -4.80 -27.40 20.17
CA VAL A 140 -5.16 -26.24 19.34
C VAL A 140 -4.62 -24.93 19.93
N ALA A 141 -4.66 -24.78 21.27
CA ALA A 141 -4.14 -23.60 21.94
C ALA A 141 -2.61 -23.46 21.85
N ALA A 142 -1.90 -24.58 21.64
CA ALA A 142 -0.45 -24.59 21.45
C ALA A 142 -0.03 -24.30 20.00
N MET A 143 -0.97 -24.26 19.06
CA MET A 143 -0.66 -23.90 17.67
C MET A 143 -0.22 -22.44 17.58
N SER A 144 0.97 -22.21 17.05
CA SER A 144 1.52 -20.89 16.78
C SER A 144 1.64 -20.68 15.28
N LEU A 145 1.53 -19.42 14.85
CA LEU A 145 1.72 -19.03 13.46
C LEU A 145 3.13 -19.36 12.96
N SER A 146 4.14 -19.34 13.85
CA SER A 146 5.50 -19.80 13.55
C SER A 146 5.56 -21.27 13.16
N ASN A 147 4.83 -22.13 13.88
CA ASN A 147 4.85 -23.58 13.64
C ASN A 147 4.17 -23.91 12.30
N LEU A 148 3.10 -23.18 11.95
CA LEU A 148 2.40 -23.36 10.67
C LEU A 148 3.24 -22.91 9.47
N VAL A 149 4.05 -21.86 9.63
CA VAL A 149 4.96 -21.39 8.57
C VAL A 149 6.10 -22.39 8.35
N GLU A 150 6.61 -23.01 9.41
CA GLU A 150 7.63 -24.06 9.32
C GLU A 150 7.08 -25.34 8.68
N GLU A 151 5.89 -25.80 9.09
CA GLU A 151 5.23 -26.98 8.50
C GLU A 151 4.90 -26.77 7.01
N SER A 152 4.42 -25.59 6.64
CA SER A 152 4.17 -25.27 5.23
C SER A 152 5.47 -25.15 4.43
N ALA A 153 6.54 -24.56 5.00
CA ALA A 153 7.88 -24.54 4.42
C ALA A 153 8.39 -25.95 4.08
N GLU A 154 8.23 -26.89 5.01
CA GLU A 154 8.58 -28.30 4.82
C GLU A 154 7.72 -28.97 3.73
N GLU A 155 6.41 -28.69 3.72
CA GLU A 155 5.48 -29.21 2.69
C GLU A 155 5.79 -28.67 1.27
N PHE A 156 6.25 -27.42 1.13
CA PHE A 156 6.71 -26.88 -0.16
C PHE A 156 8.00 -27.57 -0.65
N VAL A 157 8.89 -27.96 0.27
CA VAL A 157 10.14 -28.66 -0.06
C VAL A 157 9.85 -30.10 -0.50
N GLU A 158 8.87 -30.76 0.12
CA GLU A 158 8.48 -32.14 -0.24
C GLU A 158 7.54 -32.22 -1.44
N ASN A 159 6.72 -31.20 -1.70
CA ASN A 159 5.77 -31.19 -2.81
C ASN A 159 5.62 -29.79 -3.48
N PRO A 160 6.50 -29.46 -4.44
CA PRO A 160 6.52 -28.14 -5.07
C PRO A 160 5.29 -27.82 -5.95
N GLU A 161 4.41 -28.78 -6.23
CA GLU A 161 3.18 -28.57 -7.04
C GLU A 161 1.94 -28.24 -6.20
N ALA A 162 1.98 -28.35 -4.86
CA ALA A 162 0.81 -28.29 -3.99
C ALA A 162 0.11 -26.91 -3.87
N VAL A 163 0.75 -25.83 -4.33
CA VAL A 163 0.30 -24.45 -4.10
C VAL A 163 -0.70 -23.95 -5.15
N ALA A 164 -0.83 -24.64 -6.28
CA ALA A 164 -1.72 -24.22 -7.37
C ALA A 164 -3.20 -24.17 -6.95
N VAL A 165 -3.59 -24.84 -5.85
CA VAL A 165 -5.00 -24.99 -5.45
C VAL A 165 -5.51 -23.83 -4.58
N ILE A 166 -4.64 -22.99 -4.00
CA ILE A 166 -5.09 -21.83 -3.19
C ILE A 166 -5.34 -20.60 -4.09
N ALA A 167 -4.82 -20.59 -5.31
CA ALA A 167 -5.03 -19.51 -6.28
C ALA A 167 -6.34 -19.62 -7.11
N GLU A 168 -7.00 -20.79 -7.12
CA GLU A 168 -8.18 -21.03 -8.00
C GLU A 168 -9.52 -21.18 -7.25
N GLY A 169 -9.60 -20.74 -5.99
CA GLY A 169 -10.80 -20.79 -5.17
C GLY A 169 -11.88 -19.75 -5.53
N GLN A 170 -12.63 -19.97 -6.61
CA GLN A 170 -14.04 -19.58 -6.84
C GLN A 170 -14.48 -18.17 -6.38
N GLY A 171 -14.00 -17.13 -7.08
CA GLY A 171 -14.72 -15.86 -7.21
C GLY A 171 -15.43 -15.82 -8.57
N ALA A 172 -16.72 -15.43 -8.60
CA ALA A 172 -17.50 -15.20 -9.82
C ALA A 172 -16.73 -14.36 -10.87
N PRO A 173 -17.04 -14.48 -12.18
CA PRO A 173 -16.20 -13.92 -13.24
C PRO A 173 -16.15 -12.38 -13.11
N VAL A 174 -15.03 -11.86 -12.65
CA VAL A 174 -14.72 -10.43 -12.74
C VAL A 174 -13.99 -10.25 -14.06
N GLU A 175 -14.59 -9.48 -14.97
CA GLU A 175 -14.04 -9.22 -16.31
C GLU A 175 -12.59 -8.71 -16.25
N PRO A 176 -11.75 -9.06 -17.24
CA PRO A 176 -10.33 -8.75 -17.20
C PRO A 176 -10.14 -7.24 -17.45
N THR A 177 -9.93 -6.46 -16.40
CA THR A 177 -9.33 -5.13 -16.56
C THR A 177 -7.83 -5.30 -16.69
N GLU A 178 -7.31 -4.82 -17.82
CA GLU A 178 -5.90 -4.81 -18.22
C GLU A 178 -4.97 -4.43 -17.06
N GLY A 179 -4.22 -5.41 -16.55
CA GLY A 179 -3.25 -5.19 -15.46
C GLY A 179 -2.78 -6.45 -14.73
N GLY A 180 -3.50 -7.58 -14.85
CA GLY A 180 -3.22 -8.82 -14.11
C GLY A 180 -1.96 -9.62 -14.53
N GLY A 181 -1.23 -9.19 -15.56
CA GLY A 181 -0.02 -9.89 -16.02
C GLY A 181 1.18 -9.75 -15.08
N ALA A 182 1.21 -8.72 -14.22
CA ALA A 182 2.40 -8.40 -13.44
C ALA A 182 2.64 -9.35 -12.23
N LEU A 183 1.60 -9.97 -11.66
CA LEU A 183 1.76 -10.83 -10.48
C LEU A 183 2.33 -12.22 -10.84
N VAL A 184 1.96 -12.76 -12.00
CA VAL A 184 2.50 -14.03 -12.51
C VAL A 184 3.98 -13.88 -12.87
N ASP A 185 4.36 -12.75 -13.47
CA ASP A 185 5.73 -12.44 -13.83
C ASP A 185 6.63 -12.19 -12.61
N VAL A 186 6.10 -11.55 -11.55
CA VAL A 186 6.86 -11.29 -10.31
C VAL A 186 7.12 -12.58 -9.52
N VAL A 187 6.15 -13.50 -9.50
CA VAL A 187 6.32 -14.80 -8.82
C VAL A 187 7.26 -15.72 -9.62
N ALA A 188 7.17 -15.74 -10.96
CA ALA A 188 8.10 -16.46 -11.81
C ALA A 188 9.53 -15.90 -11.71
N ALA A 189 9.68 -14.57 -11.62
CA ALA A 189 10.98 -13.93 -11.43
C ALA A 189 11.58 -14.23 -10.04
N ALA A 190 10.78 -14.21 -8.97
CA ALA A 190 11.23 -14.54 -7.62
C ALA A 190 11.69 -16.01 -7.49
N ALA A 191 10.98 -16.93 -8.15
CA ALA A 191 11.35 -18.34 -8.20
C ALA A 191 12.67 -18.57 -8.96
N ALA A 192 12.89 -17.87 -10.08
CA ALA A 192 14.14 -17.94 -10.83
C ALA A 192 15.33 -17.34 -10.05
N GLN A 193 15.10 -16.30 -9.25
CA GLN A 193 16.14 -15.64 -8.46
C GLN A 193 16.56 -16.45 -7.23
N LEU A 194 15.62 -17.19 -6.61
CA LEU A 194 15.94 -18.14 -5.55
C LEU A 194 16.73 -19.35 -6.07
N ALA A 195 16.41 -19.86 -7.26
CA ALA A 195 17.15 -20.97 -7.87
C ALA A 195 18.61 -20.56 -8.17
N ALA A 196 18.85 -19.33 -8.62
CA ALA A 196 20.19 -18.82 -8.92
C ALA A 196 21.07 -18.56 -7.68
N LEU A 197 20.46 -18.35 -6.50
CA LEU A 197 21.19 -18.19 -5.23
C LEU A 197 21.56 -19.54 -4.58
N SER A 198 20.96 -20.64 -5.05
CA SER A 198 21.15 -21.99 -4.51
C SER A 198 22.16 -22.85 -5.29
N GLY A 199 22.80 -22.30 -6.33
CA GLY A 199 23.77 -23.04 -7.14
C GLY A 199 25.01 -22.22 -7.49
N ASP A 200 26.05 -22.30 -6.66
CA ASP A 200 27.40 -22.67 -7.10
C ASP A 200 28.31 -23.00 -5.89
N GLU A 201 28.94 -24.17 -5.98
CA GLU A 201 30.04 -24.78 -5.18
C GLU A 201 29.86 -25.11 -3.69
#